data_AF-A0A1F3SKT7-F1
#
_entry.id   AF-A0A1F3SKT7-F1
#
_cell.length_a   1.000
_cell.length_b   1.000
_cell.length_c   1.000
_cell.angle_alpha   90.00
_cell.angle_beta   90.00
_cell.angle_gamma   90.00
#
_symmetry.space_group_name_H-M   'P 1'
#
loop_
_entity.id
_entity.type
_entity.pdbx_description
1 polymer ?
#
loop_
_entity_poly.entity_id
_entity_poly.type
_entity_poly.pdbx_seq_one_letter_code
_entity_poly.pdbx_strand_id
1 'polypeptide(L)'
;MDQGGRVVAKVNKEYPQIYPKPGWVEHNPEDIWASVTSTTTEVLAKSGLNPRDIAAIGITNQRETTLVWDRKTHKPVYNAIV
;
A
#
# COMPACT_ATOMS: atom_id res chain seq x y z
N MET A 1 15.35 4.29 -4.38
CA MET A 1 16.73 4.49 -3.91
C MET A 1 17.63 4.59 -5.11
N ASP A 2 18.76 5.27 -5.03
CA ASP A 2 19.78 5.26 -6.09
C ASP A 2 20.65 4.00 -6.00
N GLN A 3 21.61 3.84 -6.93
CA GLN A 3 22.54 2.70 -6.95
C GLN A 3 23.45 2.65 -5.71
N GLY A 4 23.62 3.75 -4.98
CA GLY A 4 24.36 3.82 -3.72
C GLY A 4 23.52 3.51 -2.48
N GLY A 5 22.25 3.11 -2.66
CA GLY A 5 21.33 2.80 -1.57
C GLY A 5 20.73 4.03 -0.88
N ARG A 6 20.92 5.24 -1.43
CA ARG A 6 20.39 6.47 -0.81
C ARG A 6 18.92 6.65 -1.15
N VAL A 7 18.16 7.16 -0.19
CA VAL A 7 16.74 7.49 -0.38
C VAL A 7 16.65 8.80 -1.18
N VAL A 8 16.12 8.73 -2.40
CA VAL A 8 15.93 9.88 -3.30
C VAL A 8 14.64 10.65 -2.95
N ALA A 9 13.54 9.92 -2.75
CA ALA A 9 12.26 10.46 -2.33
C ALA A 9 11.52 9.45 -1.46
N LYS A 10 10.67 9.97 -0.57
CA LYS A 10 9.78 9.19 0.28
C LYS A 10 8.44 9.91 0.40
N VAL A 11 7.37 9.14 0.33
CA VAL A 11 5.99 9.55 0.55
C VAL A 11 5.33 8.49 1.43
N ASN A 12 4.50 8.91 2.37
CA ASN A 12 3.69 8.01 3.21
C ASN A 12 2.28 8.60 3.27
N LYS A 13 1.28 7.73 3.34
CA LYS A 13 -0.11 8.16 3.47
C LYS A 13 -0.84 7.26 4.44
N GLU A 14 -1.40 7.87 5.46
CA GLU A 14 -2.22 7.19 6.46
C GLU A 14 -3.60 6.86 5.88
N TYR A 15 -4.19 5.80 6.40
CA TYR A 15 -5.56 5.40 6.13
C TYR A 15 -6.22 4.92 7.43
N PRO A 16 -7.57 4.92 7.52
CA PRO A 16 -8.27 4.67 8.77
C PRO A 16 -8.07 3.26 9.33
N GLN A 17 -7.98 3.18 10.65
CA GLN A 17 -8.15 1.94 11.40
C GLN A 17 -9.63 1.78 11.79
N ILE A 18 -10.20 0.61 11.53
CA ILE A 18 -11.61 0.32 11.80
C ILE A 18 -11.68 -0.53 13.07
N TYR A 19 -12.51 -0.11 14.02
CA TYR A 19 -12.69 -0.76 15.32
C TYR A 19 -14.16 -1.14 15.54
N PRO A 20 -14.66 -2.24 14.96
CA PRO A 20 -16.08 -2.60 15.08
C PRO A 20 -16.49 -2.97 16.50
N LYS A 21 -15.55 -3.49 17.31
CA LYS A 21 -15.73 -3.89 18.71
C LYS A 21 -14.38 -3.93 19.44
N PRO A 22 -14.36 -3.94 20.79
CA PRO A 22 -13.12 -4.05 21.55
C PRO A 22 -12.29 -5.27 21.16
N GLY A 23 -10.98 -5.05 20.96
CA GLY A 23 -10.02 -6.09 20.57
C GLY A 23 -10.03 -6.47 19.09
N TRP A 24 -10.87 -5.82 18.25
CA TRP A 24 -10.90 -6.06 16.82
C TRP A 24 -10.29 -4.88 16.08
N VAL A 25 -9.39 -5.18 15.15
CA VAL A 25 -8.78 -4.20 14.26
C VAL A 25 -8.97 -4.67 12.82
N GLU A 26 -9.57 -3.80 12.02
CA GLU A 26 -9.84 -4.06 10.62
C GLU A 26 -9.30 -2.91 9.75
N HIS A 27 -8.93 -3.24 8.51
CA HIS A 27 -8.64 -2.26 7.48
C HIS A 27 -9.53 -2.51 6.25
N ASN A 28 -10.04 -1.46 5.65
CA ASN A 28 -10.69 -1.57 4.34
C ASN A 28 -9.62 -1.80 3.26
N PRO A 29 -9.68 -2.91 2.49
CA PRO A 29 -8.72 -3.20 1.43
C PRO A 29 -8.57 -2.12 0.36
N GLU A 30 -9.66 -1.42 0.05
CA GLU A 30 -9.62 -0.34 -0.95
C GLU A 30 -8.82 0.87 -0.46
N ASP A 31 -8.83 1.14 0.85
CA ASP A 31 -8.05 2.23 1.43
C ASP A 31 -6.54 1.90 1.44
N ILE A 32 -6.19 0.62 1.68
CA ILE A 32 -4.82 0.12 1.53
C ILE A 32 -4.36 0.31 0.09
N TRP A 33 -5.15 -0.13 -0.89
CA TRP A 33 -4.81 -0.03 -2.31
C TRP A 33 -4.71 1.42 -2.79
N ALA A 34 -5.65 2.27 -2.39
CA ALA A 34 -5.63 3.70 -2.70
C ALA A 34 -4.39 4.39 -2.09
N SER A 35 -3.96 4.01 -0.88
CA SER A 35 -2.74 4.53 -0.28
C SER A 35 -1.49 4.14 -1.08
N VAL A 36 -1.34 2.86 -1.43
CA VAL A 36 -0.16 2.39 -2.21
C VAL A 36 -0.10 3.04 -3.59
N THR A 37 -1.22 3.10 -4.31
CA THR A 37 -1.26 3.69 -5.66
C THR A 37 -1.02 5.20 -5.66
N SER A 38 -1.59 5.93 -4.69
CA SER A 38 -1.36 7.37 -4.56
C SER A 38 0.07 7.70 -4.16
N THR A 39 0.64 7.00 -3.17
CA THR A 39 2.03 7.22 -2.73
C THR A 39 3.04 6.85 -3.82
N THR A 40 2.77 5.83 -4.63
CA THR A 40 3.60 5.47 -5.79
C THR A 40 3.59 6.57 -6.86
N THR A 41 2.42 7.11 -7.18
CA THR A 41 2.30 8.23 -8.13
C THR A 41 3.01 9.49 -7.60
N GLU A 42 2.80 9.80 -6.33
CA GLU A 42 3.37 10.99 -5.69
C GLU A 42 4.89 10.90 -5.54
N VAL A 43 5.44 9.72 -5.21
CA VAL A 43 6.90 9.57 -5.06
C VAL A 43 7.61 9.70 -6.41
N LEU A 44 7.00 9.23 -7.50
CA LEU A 44 7.52 9.44 -8.85
C LEU A 44 7.53 10.93 -9.19
N ALA A 45 6.41 11.62 -9.00
CA ALA A 45 6.30 13.07 -9.22
C ALA A 45 7.33 13.85 -8.38
N LYS A 46 7.47 13.51 -7.09
CA LYS A 46 8.41 14.14 -6.16
C LYS A 46 9.88 13.89 -6.52
N SER A 47 10.19 12.71 -7.06
CA SER A 47 11.55 12.35 -7.48
C SER A 47 11.95 12.94 -8.83
N GLY A 48 10.98 13.33 -9.66
CA GLY A 48 11.21 13.75 -11.05
C GLY A 48 11.62 12.61 -12.00
N LEU A 49 11.57 11.35 -11.55
CA LEU A 49 11.95 10.18 -12.33
C LEU A 49 10.80 9.68 -13.21
N ASN A 50 11.14 9.11 -14.36
CA ASN A 50 10.20 8.38 -15.19
C ASN A 50 10.04 6.94 -14.67
N PRO A 51 8.85 6.31 -14.76
CA PRO A 51 8.69 4.88 -14.48
C PRO A 51 9.71 3.98 -15.22
N ARG A 52 10.18 4.39 -16.40
CA ARG A 52 11.20 3.66 -17.18
C ARG A 52 12.60 3.69 -16.55
N ASP A 53 12.85 4.59 -15.61
CA ASP A 53 14.13 4.68 -14.87
C ASP A 53 14.18 3.70 -13.69
N ILE A 54 13.06 3.05 -13.37
CA ILE A 54 12.93 2.14 -12.23
C ILE A 54 13.34 0.72 -12.63
N ALA A 55 14.47 0.24 -12.10
CA ALA A 55 14.99 -1.09 -12.40
C ALA A 55 14.13 -2.23 -11.82
N ALA A 56 13.55 -2.04 -10.64
CA ALA A 56 12.75 -3.05 -9.93
C ALA A 56 11.86 -2.41 -8.85
N ILE A 57 10.84 -3.16 -8.42
CA ILE A 57 9.97 -2.79 -7.30
C ILE A 57 10.16 -3.81 -6.17
N GLY A 58 10.53 -3.33 -4.99
CA GLY A 58 10.53 -4.12 -3.76
C GLY A 58 9.18 -4.00 -3.07
N ILE A 59 8.61 -5.13 -2.66
CA ILE A 59 7.33 -5.17 -1.93
C ILE A 59 7.61 -5.63 -0.50
N THR A 60 7.12 -4.85 0.46
CA THR A 60 7.10 -5.19 1.88
C THR A 60 5.75 -4.77 2.45
N ASN A 61 5.24 -5.52 3.42
CA ASN A 61 3.90 -5.32 3.97
C ASN A 61 3.88 -5.60 5.48
N GLN A 62 2.82 -5.14 6.15
CA GLN A 62 2.51 -5.62 7.50
C GLN A 62 2.22 -7.12 7.42
N ARG A 63 2.79 -7.89 8.35
CA ARG A 63 2.65 -9.35 8.37
C ARG A 63 1.33 -9.74 9.03
N GLU A 64 0.98 -11.02 8.91
CA GLU A 64 -0.21 -11.70 9.48
C GLU A 64 -1.58 -11.23 8.94
N THR A 65 -1.76 -9.96 8.58
CA THR A 65 -3.02 -9.42 8.08
C THR A 65 -3.60 -10.24 6.95
N THR A 66 -4.86 -10.64 7.11
CA THR A 66 -5.53 -11.57 6.21
C THR A 66 -6.66 -10.89 5.45
N LEU A 67 -6.67 -11.09 4.14
CA LEU A 67 -7.63 -10.51 3.20
C LEU A 67 -8.15 -11.61 2.27
N VAL A 68 -9.47 -11.68 2.09
CA VAL A 68 -10.12 -12.59 1.15
C VAL A 68 -10.89 -11.80 0.11
N TRP A 69 -10.75 -12.17 -1.15
CA TRP A 69 -11.43 -11.52 -2.28
C TRP A 69 -12.03 -12.57 -3.23
N ASP A 70 -13.04 -12.14 -3.98
CA ASP A 70 -13.60 -12.96 -5.05
C ASP A 70 -12.68 -12.92 -6.29
N ARG A 71 -12.25 -14.09 -6.76
CA ARG A 71 -11.27 -14.21 -7.86
C ARG A 71 -11.76 -13.64 -9.20
N LYS A 72 -13.08 -13.62 -9.46
CA LYS A 72 -13.62 -13.17 -10.76
C LYS A 72 -13.82 -11.66 -10.80
N THR A 73 -14.27 -11.10 -9.68
CA THR A 73 -14.62 -9.67 -9.56
C THR A 73 -13.49 -8.84 -8.95
N HIS A 74 -12.51 -9.49 -8.31
CA HIS A 74 -11.44 -8.89 -7.52
C HIS A 74 -11.92 -8.05 -6.34
N LYS A 75 -13.20 -8.16 -5.96
CA LYS A 75 -13.76 -7.41 -4.84
C LYS A 75 -13.45 -8.11 -3.52
N PRO A 76 -13.09 -7.35 -2.47
CA PRO A 76 -13.01 -7.89 -1.13
C PRO A 76 -14.33 -8.51 -0.69
N VAL A 77 -14.26 -9.66 -0.03
CA VAL A 77 -15.44 -10.30 0.59
C VAL A 77 -15.74 -9.69 1.96
N TYR A 78 -14.71 -9.17 2.63
CA TYR A 78 -14.77 -8.50 3.92
C TYR A 78 -13.57 -7.55 4.09
N ASN A 79 -13.55 -6.77 5.18
CA ASN A 79 -12.36 -6.02 5.58
C ASN A 79 -11.17 -6.95 5.85
N ALA A 80 -9.95 -6.43 5.71
CA ALA A 80 -8.75 -7.14 6.14
C ALA A 80 -8.68 -7.16 7.67
N ILE A 81 -8.39 -8.33 8.25
CA ILE A 81 -8.23 -8.52 9.69
C ILE A 81 -6.77 -8.35 10.05
N VAL A 82 -6.49 -7.52 11.05
CA VAL A 82 -5.13 -7.19 11.53
C VAL A 82 -4.83 -7.92 12.83
#